data_AF-A0A7X6ZEK7-F1
#
_entry.id   AF-A0A7X6ZEK7-F1
#
_cell.length_a   1.000
_cell.length_b   1.000
_cell.length_c   1.000
_cell.angle_alpha   90.00
_cell.angle_beta   90.00
_cell.angle_gamma   90.00
#
_symmetry.space_group_name_H-M   'P 1'
#
loop_
_entity.id
_entity.type
_entity.pdbx_description
1 polymer ?
#
loop_
_entity_poly.entity_id
_entity_poly.type
_entity_poly.pdbx_seq_one_letter_code
_entity_poly.pdbx_strand_id
1 'polypeptide(L)' 'MFARLLYYGVTQLHRVEIDVWLMPIGELLDQWEIHKQFTGMAKPKREYFIDEIVPIGI' A
#
# COMPACT_ATOMS: atom_id res chain seq x y z
N MET A 1 0.61 11.52 17.13
CA MET A 1 0.26 10.21 16.52
C MET A 1 -0.63 10.37 15.27
N PHE A 2 -1.57 11.32 15.23
CA PHE A 2 -2.52 11.50 14.11
C PHE A 2 -1.96 12.16 12.84
N ALA A 3 -0.95 13.04 12.93
CA ALA A 3 -0.45 13.79 11.77
C ALA A 3 0.04 12.90 10.61
N ARG A 4 0.63 11.74 10.92
CA ARG A 4 1.09 10.80 9.88
C ARG A 4 -0.08 10.10 9.17
N LEU A 5 -1.12 9.73 9.91
CA LEU A 5 -2.33 9.12 9.34
C LEU A 5 -3.10 10.12 8.47
N LEU A 6 -3.20 11.38 8.92
CA LEU A 6 -3.76 12.46 8.11
C LEU A 6 -2.96 12.72 6.85
N TYR A 7 -1.63 12.73 6.93
CA TYR A 7 -0.77 12.85 5.76
C TYR A 7 -0.97 11.69 4.77
N TYR A 8 -1.07 10.45 5.24
CA TYR A 8 -1.34 9.29 4.38
C TYR A 8 -2.72 9.41 3.71
N GLY A 9 -3.75 9.76 4.45
CA GLY A 9 -5.10 9.91 3.92
C GLY A 9 -5.25 11.08 2.93
N VAL A 10 -4.77 12.27 3.30
CA VAL A 10 -4.97 13.49 2.52
C VAL A 10 -3.96 13.60 1.38
N THR A 11 -2.68 13.34 1.63
CA THR A 11 -1.62 13.54 0.64
C THR A 11 -1.38 12.32 -0.23
N GLN A 12 -1.29 11.11 0.34
CA GLN A 12 -0.98 9.92 -0.45
C GLN A 12 -2.23 9.31 -1.11
N LEU A 13 -3.33 9.25 -0.36
CA LEU A 13 -4.60 8.65 -0.82
C LEU A 13 -5.57 9.67 -1.44
N HIS A 14 -5.23 10.97 -1.47
CA HIS A 14 -6.04 12.05 -2.05
C HIS A 14 -7.48 12.11 -1.51
N ARG A 15 -7.69 11.77 -0.23
CA ARG A 15 -8.99 11.87 0.44
C ARG A 15 -9.15 13.23 1.12
N VAL A 16 -10.39 13.66 1.32
CA VAL A 16 -10.67 14.87 2.08
C VAL A 16 -10.41 14.59 3.56
N GLU A 17 -9.92 15.57 4.32
CA GLU A 17 -9.58 15.40 5.73
C GLU A 17 -10.73 14.81 6.56
N ILE A 18 -11.96 15.27 6.30
CA ILE A 18 -13.18 14.79 6.97
C ILE A 18 -13.39 13.28 6.78
N ASP A 19 -13.09 12.76 5.58
CA ASP A 19 -13.24 11.34 5.28
C ASP A 19 -12.18 10.51 6.01
N VAL A 20 -10.97 11.06 6.17
CA VAL A 20 -9.88 10.39 6.92
C VAL A 20 -10.22 10.30 8.41
N TRP A 21 -10.88 11.32 8.97
CA TRP A 21 -11.34 11.30 10.37
C TRP A 21 -12.46 10.30 10.62
N LEU A 22 -13.36 10.12 9.64
CA LEU A 22 -14.51 9.22 9.74
C LEU A 22 -14.18 7.77 9.34
N MET A 23 -13.05 7.55 8.67
CA MET A 23 -12.62 6.23 8.21
C MET A 23 -12.15 5.33 9.36
N PRO A 24 -12.51 4.04 9.36
CA PRO A 24 -11.91 3.07 10.26
C PRO A 24 -10.38 2.99 10.06
N ILE A 25 -9.61 3.02 11.15
CA ILE A 25 -8.13 2.99 11.09
C ILE A 25 -7.61 1.78 10.29
N GLY A 26 -8.27 0.62 10.41
CA GLY A 26 -7.90 -0.58 9.64
C GLY A 26 -8.00 -0.39 8.14
N GLU A 27 -9.04 0.29 7.66
CA GLU A 27 -9.24 0.57 6.23
C GLU A 27 -8.22 1.59 5.71
N LEU A 28 -7.88 2.60 6.51
CA LEU A 28 -6.85 3.58 6.16
C LEU A 28 -5.47 2.91 6.01
N LEU A 29 -5.14 1.99 6.92
CA LEU A 29 -3.87 1.25 6.88
C LEU A 29 -3.82 0.27 5.70
N ASP A 30 -4.93 -0.40 5.39
CA ASP A 30 -5.01 -1.31 4.24
C ASP A 30 -4.78 -0.58 2.91
N GLN A 31 -5.44 0.56 2.72
CA GLN A 31 -5.22 1.41 1.54
C GLN A 31 -3.79 1.96 1.46
N TRP A 32 -3.19 2.29 2.61
CA TRP A 32 -1.80 2.72 2.64
C TRP A 32 -0.83 1.60 2.24
N GLU A 33 -1.08 0.34 2.64
CA GLU A 33 -0.32 -0.82 2.16
C GLU A 33 -0.43 -0.99 0.64
N ILE A 34 -1.64 -0.91 0.08
CA ILE A 34 -1.87 -0.97 -1.36
C ILE A 34 -1.12 0.15 -2.08
N HIS A 35 -1.19 1.38 -1.57
CA HIS A 35 -0.48 2.53 -2.14
C HIS A 35 1.05 2.32 -2.16
N LYS A 36 1.62 1.75 -1.08
CA LYS A 36 3.05 1.43 -1.04
C LYS A 36 3.44 0.35 -2.04
N GLN A 37 2.60 -0.66 -2.27
CA GLN A 37 2.83 -1.68 -3.30
C GLN A 37 2.77 -1.08 -4.70
N PHE A 38 1.77 -0.26 -4.98
CA PHE A 38 1.60 0.40 -6.28
C PHE A 38 2.75 1.36 -6.61
N THR A 39 3.21 2.13 -5.62
CA THR A 39 4.32 3.07 -5.79
C THR A 39 5.70 2.41 -5.76
N GLY A 40 5.78 1.09 -5.57
CA GLY A 40 7.05 0.36 -5.44
C GLY A 40 7.83 0.68 -4.15
N MET A 41 7.23 1.41 -3.21
CA MET A 41 7.82 1.69 -1.89
C MET A 41 7.87 0.42 -1.03
N ALA A 42 6.91 -0.49 -1.21
CA ALA A 42 6.97 -1.82 -0.64
C ALA A 42 7.74 -2.74 -1.62
N LYS A 43 8.99 -3.06 -1.28
CA LYS A 43 9.70 -4.15 -1.95
C LYS A 43 8.96 -5.46 -1.64
N PRO A 44 8.54 -6.23 -2.65
CA PRO A 44 8.04 -7.57 -2.39
C PRO A 44 9.12 -8.35 -1.63
N LYS A 45 8.73 -9.07 -0.57
CA LYS A 45 9.67 -9.81 0.29
C LYS A 45 10.47 -10.88 -0.48
N ARG A 46 9.99 -11.25 -1.68
CA ARG A 46 10.67 -12.01 -2.73
C ARG A 46 10.20 -11.48 -4.09
N GLU A 47 11.13 -11.09 -4.95
CA GLU A 47 10.90 -11.00 -6.39
C GLU A 47 10.99 -12.43 -6.92
N TYR A 48 9.86 -13.05 -7.28
CA TYR A 48 9.89 -14.32 -8.01
C TYR A 48 9.93 -14.01 -9.50
N PHE A 49 10.94 -14.53 -10.18
CA PHE A 49 10.99 -14.46 -11.64
C PHE A 49 10.28 -15.68 -12.23
N ILE A 50 9.68 -15.51 -13.42
CA ILE A 50 8.94 -16.57 -14.11
C ILE A 50 9.88 -17.78 -14.32
N ASP A 51 11.16 -17.53 -14.57
CA ASP A 51 12.23 -18.53 -14.70
C ASP A 51 12.47 -19.38 -13.42
N GLU A 52 12.09 -18.90 -12.24
CA GLU A 52 12.21 -19.67 -10.98
C GLU A 52 11.01 -20.60 -10.75
N ILE A 53 9.88 -20.35 -11.43
CA ILE A 53 8.63 -21.09 -11.25
C ILE A 53 8.43 -22.10 -12.39
N VAL A 54 8.88 -21.79 -13.61
CA VAL A 54 8.78 -22.68 -14.77
C VAL A 54 10.04 -23.55 -14.82
N PRO A 55 9.96 -24.88 -14.59
CA PRO A 55 11.10 -25.77 -14.79
C PRO A 55 11.51 -25.71 -16.26
N ILE A 56 12.79 -25.42 -16.52
CA ILE A 56 13.37 -25.51 -17.88
C ILE A 56 13.30 -26.98 -18.29
N GLY A 57 12.27 -27.36 -19.05
CA GLY A 57 12.14 -28.74 -19.54
C GLY A 57 10.71 -29.20 -19.86
N ILE A 58 9.96 -28.44 -20.65
CA ILE A 58 8.88 -29.01 -21.48
C ILE A 58 9.43 -29.19 -22.90
#